data_AF-A0A1J5WVU2-F1
#
_entry.id   AF-A0A1J5WVU2-F1
#
_cell.length_a   1.000
_cell.length_b   1.000
_cell.length_c   1.000
_cell.angle_alpha   90.00
_cell.angle_beta   90.00
_cell.angle_gamma   90.00
#
_symmetry.space_group_name_H-M   'P 1'
#
loop_
_entity.id
_entity.type
_entity.pdbx_description
1 polymer ?
#
loop_
_entity_poly.entity_id
_entity_poly.type
_entity_poly.pdbx_seq_one_letter_code
_entity_poly.pdbx_strand_id
1 'polypeptide(L)'
;MKMEPEKYFLEGKRGRWTAYEVEILRRAIIYYGVGNPKKIMQHGCLLTKRPPQITTKTQNLMGQQSLAEFVGLHVDVTRVGKDNAKLKNVLRKGKKIINTSKRLKGDALKEKREENEDKYEIGEEERERIILPNKAVYEEVKKAMLLLELYVKKKEEAKLFIVKLNSLL
;
A
#
# COMPACT_ATOMS: atom_id res chain seq x y z
N MET A 1 -6.51 7.15 19.58
CA MET A 1 -7.43 6.36 18.75
C MET A 1 -6.86 4.96 18.64
N LYS A 2 -7.46 3.97 19.30
CA LYS A 2 -6.99 2.57 19.23
C LYS A 2 -7.30 2.06 17.82
N MET A 3 -6.27 1.65 17.07
CA MET A 3 -6.44 1.08 15.74
C MET A 3 -6.86 -0.38 15.89
N GLU A 4 -8.01 -0.76 15.31
CA GLU A 4 -8.42 -2.15 15.11
C GLU A 4 -8.02 -2.57 13.69
N PRO A 5 -6.91 -3.30 13.50
CA PRO A 5 -6.36 -3.63 12.19
C PRO A 5 -7.31 -4.49 11.35
N GLU A 6 -8.13 -5.29 12.02
CA GLU A 6 -9.03 -6.28 11.42
C GLU A 6 -10.16 -5.69 10.55
N LYS A 7 -10.77 -4.57 10.98
CA LYS A 7 -11.80 -3.88 10.18
C LYS A 7 -11.25 -3.28 8.89
N TYR A 8 -10.05 -2.69 8.94
CA TYR A 8 -9.45 -2.04 7.77
C TYR A 8 -8.83 -3.02 6.78
N PHE A 9 -8.47 -4.21 7.26
CA PHE A 9 -7.97 -5.27 6.39
C PHE A 9 -9.04 -5.65 5.38
N LEU A 10 -10.29 -5.89 5.82
CA LEU A 10 -11.37 -6.39 4.98
C LEU A 10 -12.24 -5.31 4.29
N GLU A 11 -12.35 -4.11 4.88
CA GLU A 11 -13.28 -3.07 4.42
C GLU A 11 -12.63 -1.98 3.54
N GLY A 12 -11.61 -2.33 2.75
CA GLY A 12 -10.94 -1.38 1.86
C GLY A 12 -11.94 -0.69 0.91
N LYS A 13 -12.42 0.51 1.26
CA LYS A 13 -13.33 1.27 0.40
C LYS A 13 -12.59 1.65 -0.88
N ARG A 14 -13.20 1.36 -2.03
CA ARG A 14 -12.67 1.78 -3.35
C ARG A 14 -12.41 3.29 -3.31
N GLY A 15 -11.16 3.68 -3.56
CA GLY A 15 -10.74 5.09 -3.63
C GLY A 15 -10.22 5.71 -2.33
N ARG A 16 -10.45 5.11 -1.16
CA ARG A 16 -9.79 5.52 0.09
C ARG A 16 -8.59 4.63 0.38
N TRP A 17 -7.56 5.22 0.99
CA TRP A 17 -6.33 4.53 1.40
C TRP A 17 -6.21 4.62 2.91
N THR A 18 -6.09 3.48 3.58
CA THR A 18 -5.76 3.43 5.01
C THR A 18 -4.25 3.57 5.22
N ALA A 19 -3.80 3.93 6.42
CA ALA A 19 -2.37 3.97 6.73
C ALA A 19 -1.70 2.59 6.49
N TYR A 20 -2.40 1.52 6.82
CA TYR A 20 -1.94 0.15 6.60
C TYR A 20 -1.81 -0.21 5.11
N GLU A 21 -2.80 0.14 4.29
CA GLU A 21 -2.71 -0.07 2.82
C GLU A 21 -1.58 0.76 2.20
N VAL A 22 -1.30 1.95 2.75
CA VAL A 22 -0.16 2.77 2.32
C VAL A 22 1.17 2.10 2.66
N GLU A 23 1.29 1.53 3.85
CA GLU A 23 2.49 0.80 4.25
C GLU A 23 2.70 -0.47 3.42
N ILE A 24 1.63 -1.24 3.15
CA ILE A 24 1.69 -2.37 2.22
C ILE A 24 2.13 -1.90 0.83
N LEU A 25 1.57 -0.80 0.32
CA LEU A 25 1.97 -0.28 -0.98
C LEU A 25 3.45 0.11 -1.00
N ARG A 26 3.94 0.80 0.03
CA ARG A 26 5.36 1.16 0.17
C ARG A 26 6.23 -0.08 0.07
N ARG A 27 5.95 -1.11 0.87
CA ARG A 27 6.69 -2.39 0.86
C ARG A 27 6.59 -3.12 -0.47
N ALA A 28 5.40 -3.14 -1.08
CA ALA A 28 5.18 -3.79 -2.37
C ALA A 28 5.95 -3.11 -3.51
N ILE A 29 6.12 -1.79 -3.47
CA ILE A 29 6.95 -1.07 -4.44
C ILE A 29 8.43 -1.37 -4.24
N ILE A 30 8.90 -1.47 -2.99
CA ILE A 30 10.27 -1.91 -2.72
C ILE A 30 10.49 -3.33 -3.23
N TYR A 31 9.52 -4.23 -3.03
CA TYR A 31 9.63 -5.62 -3.46
C TYR A 31 9.54 -5.79 -4.99
N TYR A 32 8.54 -5.17 -5.64
CA TYR A 32 8.27 -5.36 -7.07
C TYR A 32 8.91 -4.34 -8.00
N GLY A 33 9.48 -3.27 -7.46
CA GLY A 33 9.97 -2.13 -8.21
C GLY A 33 8.86 -1.15 -8.63
N VAL A 34 9.24 0.11 -8.84
CA VAL A 34 8.34 1.17 -9.31
C VAL A 34 7.89 0.87 -10.74
N GLY A 35 6.62 1.16 -11.04
CA GLY A 35 6.06 0.95 -12.38
C GLY A 35 5.47 -0.44 -12.62
N ASN A 36 5.41 -1.31 -11.59
CA ASN A 36 4.85 -2.66 -11.68
C ASN A 36 3.48 -2.85 -10.98
N PRO A 37 2.46 -1.99 -11.20
CA PRO A 37 1.20 -2.06 -10.44
C PRO A 37 0.38 -3.33 -10.76
N LYS A 38 0.60 -3.95 -11.92
CA LYS A 38 -0.02 -5.24 -12.28
C LYS A 38 0.50 -6.39 -11.41
N LYS A 39 1.82 -6.46 -11.16
CA LYS A 39 2.43 -7.48 -10.29
C LYS A 39 1.92 -7.33 -8.84
N ILE A 40 1.88 -6.10 -8.34
CA ILE A 40 1.34 -5.79 -7.00
C ILE A 40 -0.13 -6.22 -6.88
N MET A 41 -0.95 -5.94 -7.90
CA MET A 41 -2.35 -6.36 -7.93
C MET A 41 -2.48 -7.90 -7.97
N GLN A 42 -1.70 -8.58 -8.82
CA GLN A 42 -1.73 -10.04 -8.97
C GLN A 42 -1.30 -10.77 -7.69
N HIS A 43 -0.34 -10.23 -6.93
CA HIS A 43 0.04 -10.76 -5.62
C HIS A 43 -1.14 -10.75 -4.63
N GLY A 44 -2.07 -9.80 -4.79
CA GLY A 44 -3.23 -9.68 -3.92
C GLY A 44 -2.94 -9.06 -2.56
N CYS A 45 -1.80 -8.37 -2.38
CA CYS A 45 -1.51 -7.63 -1.14
C CYS A 45 -2.42 -6.41 -0.95
N LEU A 46 -3.02 -5.91 -2.03
CA LEU A 46 -3.94 -4.77 -2.04
C LEU A 46 -5.23 -5.12 -2.80
N LEU A 47 -6.02 -6.05 -2.25
CA LEU A 47 -7.20 -6.66 -2.92
C LEU A 47 -8.21 -5.67 -3.49
N THR A 48 -8.35 -4.48 -2.88
CA THR A 48 -9.35 -3.48 -3.27
C THR A 48 -8.81 -2.43 -4.25
N LYS A 49 -7.50 -2.44 -4.54
CA LYS A 49 -6.82 -1.39 -5.31
C LYS A 49 -6.49 -1.85 -6.72
N ARG A 50 -6.91 -1.04 -7.69
CA ARG A 50 -6.65 -1.25 -9.12
C ARG A 50 -5.31 -0.61 -9.54
N PRO A 51 -4.70 -1.04 -10.65
CA PRO A 51 -3.43 -0.51 -11.10
C PRO A 51 -3.38 1.02 -11.23
N PRO A 52 -4.41 1.72 -11.76
CA PRO A 52 -4.41 3.19 -11.81
C PRO A 52 -4.39 3.85 -10.42
N GLN A 53 -5.05 3.24 -9.42
CA GLN A 53 -5.07 3.74 -8.05
C GLN A 53 -3.71 3.57 -7.40
N ILE A 54 -3.06 2.41 -7.62
CA ILE A 54 -1.69 2.12 -7.18
C ILE A 54 -0.74 3.17 -7.75
N THR A 55 -0.71 3.36 -9.08
CA THR A 55 0.14 4.35 -9.74
C THR A 55 -0.09 5.76 -9.21
N THR A 56 -1.35 6.19 -9.08
CA THR A 56 -1.69 7.52 -8.56
C THR A 56 -1.20 7.70 -7.13
N LYS A 57 -1.34 6.66 -6.30
CA LYS A 57 -0.88 6.71 -4.92
C LYS A 57 0.64 6.73 -4.84
N THR A 58 1.35 5.96 -5.66
CA THR A 58 2.81 6.01 -5.81
C THR A 58 3.30 7.43 -6.14
N GLN A 59 2.71 8.07 -7.15
CA GLN A 59 3.02 9.46 -7.52
C GLN A 59 2.80 10.43 -6.36
N ASN A 60 1.71 10.25 -5.60
CA ASN A 60 1.43 11.07 -4.43
C ASN A 60 2.45 10.86 -3.29
N LEU A 61 2.92 9.63 -3.09
CA LEU A 61 3.94 9.30 -2.07
C LEU A 61 5.31 9.87 -2.45
N MET A 62 5.70 9.75 -3.72
CA MET A 62 6.97 10.30 -4.22
C MET A 62 6.93 11.83 -4.40
N GLY A 63 5.76 12.44 -4.37
CA GLY A 63 5.62 13.88 -4.57
C GLY A 63 5.94 14.33 -6.00
N GLN A 64 5.75 13.47 -7.00
CA GLN A 64 6.00 13.78 -8.41
C GLN A 64 5.04 13.05 -9.35
N GLN A 65 4.77 13.63 -10.51
CA GLN A 65 3.85 13.06 -11.49
C GLN A 65 4.50 12.01 -12.39
N SER A 66 5.72 12.26 -12.86
CA SER A 66 6.50 11.27 -13.61
C SER A 66 6.99 10.17 -12.67
N LEU A 67 7.02 8.94 -13.18
CA LEU A 67 7.72 7.82 -12.55
C LEU A 67 8.80 7.25 -13.48
N ALA A 68 9.00 7.83 -14.67
CA ALA A 68 9.77 7.24 -15.75
C ALA A 68 11.22 6.95 -15.33
N GLU A 69 11.82 7.89 -14.60
CA GLU A 69 13.18 7.84 -14.07
C GLU A 69 13.35 6.90 -12.85
N PHE A 70 12.26 6.27 -12.40
CA PHE A 70 12.26 5.26 -11.34
C PHE A 70 11.79 3.88 -11.81
N VAL A 71 11.29 3.74 -13.06
CA VAL A 71 10.71 2.47 -13.52
C VAL A 71 11.73 1.34 -13.40
N GLY A 72 11.33 0.26 -12.73
CA GLY A 72 12.17 -0.91 -12.46
C GLY A 72 13.05 -0.80 -11.22
N LEU A 73 13.23 0.39 -10.64
CA LEU A 73 13.99 0.58 -9.41
C LEU A 73 13.18 0.16 -8.18
N HIS A 74 13.85 -0.45 -7.21
CA HIS A 74 13.29 -0.92 -5.95
C HIS A 74 13.58 0.11 -4.85
N VAL A 75 12.68 1.08 -4.69
CA VAL A 75 12.94 2.25 -3.83
C VAL A 75 11.86 2.45 -2.77
N ASP A 76 12.26 3.01 -1.62
CA ASP A 76 11.30 3.56 -0.66
C ASP A 76 10.75 4.89 -1.20
N VAL A 77 9.55 4.83 -1.76
CA VAL A 77 8.83 5.98 -2.34
C VAL A 77 8.63 7.14 -1.36
N THR A 78 8.60 6.86 -0.04
CA THR A 78 8.44 7.93 0.96
C THR A 78 9.76 8.64 1.22
N ARG A 79 10.91 7.97 1.09
CA ARG A 79 12.24 8.59 1.12
C ARG A 79 12.39 9.55 -0.06
N VAL A 80 12.02 9.11 -1.26
CA VAL A 80 11.98 9.98 -2.45
C VAL A 80 11.04 11.16 -2.23
N GLY A 81 9.85 10.93 -1.69
CA GLY A 81 8.90 12.00 -1.37
C GLY A 81 9.43 13.05 -0.41
N LYS A 82 10.15 12.63 0.64
CA LYS A 82 10.80 13.54 1.60
C LYS A 82 11.85 14.43 0.94
N ASP A 83 12.66 13.87 0.03
CA ASP A 83 13.67 14.64 -0.68
C ASP A 83 13.04 15.56 -1.73
N ASN A 84 12.05 15.07 -2.48
CA ASN A 84 11.28 15.87 -3.43
C ASN A 84 10.54 17.04 -2.74
N ALA A 85 10.12 16.90 -1.49
CA ALA A 85 9.51 17.98 -0.73
C ALA A 85 10.48 19.15 -0.42
N LYS A 86 11.79 18.90 -0.40
CA LYS A 86 12.82 19.92 -0.10
C LYS A 86 13.23 20.76 -1.31
N LEU A 87 12.90 20.31 -2.53
CA LEU A 87 13.28 21.00 -3.76
C LEU A 87 12.56 22.35 -3.91
N LYS A 88 13.34 23.43 -4.05
CA LYS A 88 12.86 24.83 -4.08
C LYS A 88 12.69 25.44 -5.48
N ASN A 89 13.24 24.83 -6.53
CA ASN A 89 13.21 25.38 -7.90
C ASN A 89 12.50 24.43 -8.88
N VAL A 90 11.31 23.96 -8.49
CA VAL A 90 10.51 23.00 -9.27
C VAL A 90 9.09 23.50 -9.41
N LEU A 91 8.48 23.22 -10.57
CA LEU A 91 7.08 23.50 -10.78
C LEU A 91 6.21 22.39 -10.20
N ARG A 92 5.09 22.78 -9.57
CA ARG A 92 4.20 21.84 -8.89
C ARG A 92 2.75 22.04 -9.31
N LYS A 93 2.03 20.93 -9.47
CA LYS A 93 0.56 20.90 -9.53
C LYS A 93 0.05 20.27 -8.24
N GLY A 94 -0.47 21.10 -7.34
CA GLY A 94 -0.71 20.69 -5.95
C GLY A 94 0.62 20.35 -5.26
N LYS A 95 0.72 19.18 -4.64
CA LYS A 95 1.95 18.72 -3.97
C LYS A 95 2.95 18.00 -4.88
N LYS A 96 2.59 17.73 -6.14
CA LYS A 96 3.41 16.94 -7.06
C LYS A 96 4.26 17.81 -7.96
N ILE A 97 5.54 17.48 -8.06
CA ILE A 97 6.43 18.00 -9.09
C ILE A 97 5.91 17.59 -10.45
N ILE A 98 5.81 18.56 -11.35
CA ILE A 98 5.42 18.35 -12.74
C ILE A 98 6.60 18.70 -13.66
N ASN A 99 6.74 17.95 -14.74
CA ASN A 99 7.65 18.33 -15.80
C ASN A 99 6.91 19.29 -16.73
N THR A 100 7.46 20.49 -16.92
CA THR A 100 6.97 21.49 -17.87
C THR A 100 7.77 21.54 -19.16
N SER A 101 8.87 20.79 -19.23
CA SER A 101 9.72 20.67 -20.40
C SER A 101 9.41 19.40 -21.19
N LYS A 102 10.07 19.21 -22.35
CA LYS A 102 9.95 17.98 -23.13
C LYS A 102 10.21 16.77 -22.22
N ARG A 103 9.43 15.71 -22.42
CA ARG A 103 9.62 14.42 -21.75
C ARG A 103 11.08 13.97 -21.90
N LEU A 104 11.74 13.66 -20.77
CA LEU A 104 13.08 13.07 -20.77
C LEU A 104 13.06 11.78 -21.61
N LYS A 105 14.06 11.64 -22.49
CA LYS A 105 14.22 10.52 -23.42
C LYS A 105 15.71 10.26 -23.66
N GLY A 106 16.02 9.06 -24.12
CA GLY A 106 17.39 8.65 -24.47
C GLY A 106 18.32 8.76 -23.27
N ASP A 107 19.49 9.31 -23.49
CA ASP A 107 20.58 9.33 -22.51
C ASP A 107 20.23 10.13 -21.26
N ALA A 108 19.53 11.26 -21.39
CA ALA A 108 19.12 12.06 -20.23
C ALA A 108 18.17 11.32 -19.28
N LEU A 109 17.33 10.40 -19.80
CA LEU A 109 16.50 9.55 -18.93
C LEU A 109 17.33 8.45 -18.28
N LYS A 110 18.33 7.92 -19.00
CA LYS A 110 19.22 6.88 -18.51
C LYS A 110 20.11 7.40 -17.38
N GLU A 111 20.77 8.53 -17.58
CA GLU A 111 21.60 9.22 -16.58
C GLU A 111 20.79 9.52 -15.32
N LYS A 112 19.57 10.07 -15.47
CA LYS A 112 18.71 10.34 -14.32
C LYS A 112 18.29 9.06 -13.58
N ARG A 113 18.12 7.96 -14.30
CA ARG A 113 17.79 6.67 -13.70
C ARG A 113 18.99 6.12 -12.92
N GLU A 114 20.19 6.19 -13.47
CA GLU A 114 21.45 5.80 -12.80
C GLU A 114 21.65 6.61 -11.52
N GLU A 115 21.50 7.93 -11.57
CA GLU A 115 21.55 8.80 -10.38
C GLU A 115 20.54 8.39 -9.29
N ASN A 116 19.33 8.00 -9.71
CA ASN A 116 18.28 7.58 -8.77
C ASN A 116 18.55 6.18 -8.21
N GLU A 117 19.11 5.29 -9.02
CA GLU A 117 19.52 3.95 -8.61
C GLU A 117 20.60 4.04 -7.53
N ASP A 118 21.69 4.77 -7.80
CA ASP A 118 22.77 5.00 -6.84
C ASP A 118 22.27 5.61 -5.52
N LYS A 119 21.29 6.50 -5.61
CA LYS A 119 20.80 7.24 -4.44
C LYS A 119 19.76 6.48 -3.62
N TYR A 120 18.86 5.74 -4.27
CA TYR A 120 17.63 5.25 -3.65
C TYR A 120 17.40 3.74 -3.76
N GLU A 121 18.12 3.02 -4.62
CA GLU A 121 17.93 1.58 -4.78
C GLU A 121 18.16 0.87 -3.44
N ILE A 122 17.24 -0.05 -3.13
CA ILE A 122 17.31 -0.89 -1.95
C ILE A 122 17.99 -2.20 -2.33
N GLY A 123 19.01 -2.58 -1.55
CA GLY A 123 19.78 -3.79 -1.77
C GLY A 123 18.93 -5.05 -1.69
N GLU A 124 19.32 -6.08 -2.45
CA GLU A 124 18.55 -7.31 -2.63
C GLU A 124 18.15 -7.98 -1.31
N GLU A 125 19.08 -8.10 -0.36
CA GLU A 125 18.79 -8.73 0.93
C GLU A 125 17.71 -7.98 1.73
N GLU A 126 17.62 -6.66 1.62
CA GLU A 126 16.57 -5.89 2.29
C GLU A 126 15.23 -6.12 1.58
N ARG A 127 15.23 -6.27 0.26
CA ARG A 127 14.01 -6.57 -0.52
C ARG A 127 13.46 -7.95 -0.19
N GLU A 128 14.32 -8.95 -0.09
CA GLU A 128 13.91 -10.34 0.18
C GLU A 128 13.32 -10.54 1.58
N ARG A 129 13.74 -9.71 2.54
CA ARG A 129 13.17 -9.69 3.90
C ARG A 129 11.75 -9.14 3.96
N ILE A 130 11.23 -8.54 2.88
CA ILE A 130 9.89 -7.97 2.86
C ILE A 130 8.85 -9.07 2.76
N ILE A 131 8.03 -9.18 3.79
CA ILE A 131 6.85 -10.03 3.80
C ILE A 131 5.62 -9.19 3.42
N LEU A 132 4.96 -9.60 2.34
CA LEU A 132 3.70 -9.01 1.88
C LEU A 132 2.54 -9.94 2.24
N PRO A 133 1.41 -9.42 2.76
CA PRO A 133 0.21 -10.21 2.87
C PRO A 133 -0.23 -10.63 1.47
N ASN A 134 -0.73 -11.84 1.32
CA ASN A 134 -1.30 -12.31 0.06
C ASN A 134 -2.79 -12.64 0.23
N LYS A 135 -3.44 -12.96 -0.88
CA LYS A 135 -4.86 -13.27 -0.89
C LYS A 135 -5.22 -14.46 0.03
N ALA A 136 -4.36 -15.48 0.14
CA ALA A 136 -4.64 -16.64 0.98
C ALA A 136 -4.71 -16.26 2.46
N VAL A 137 -3.71 -15.52 2.95
CA VAL A 137 -3.69 -14.98 4.32
C VAL A 137 -4.94 -14.16 4.59
N TYR A 138 -5.38 -13.37 3.61
CA TYR A 138 -6.61 -12.59 3.74
C TYR A 138 -7.85 -13.45 3.92
N GLU A 139 -8.03 -14.48 3.09
CA GLU A 139 -9.18 -15.37 3.19
C GLU A 139 -9.16 -16.17 4.50
N GLU A 140 -7.98 -16.55 5.00
CA GLU A 140 -7.84 -17.22 6.30
C GLU A 140 -8.25 -16.30 7.46
N VAL A 141 -7.74 -15.07 7.49
CA VAL A 141 -8.11 -14.08 8.52
C VAL A 141 -9.61 -13.79 8.45
N LYS A 142 -10.18 -13.65 7.25
CA LYS A 142 -11.61 -13.43 7.05
C LYS A 142 -12.45 -14.59 7.59
N LYS A 143 -12.04 -15.84 7.33
CA LYS A 143 -12.71 -17.03 7.88
C LYS A 143 -12.63 -17.06 9.40
N ALA A 144 -11.47 -16.79 9.98
CA ALA A 144 -11.27 -16.76 11.42
C ALA A 144 -12.14 -15.69 12.09
N MET A 145 -12.24 -14.50 11.51
CA MET A 145 -13.12 -13.43 11.99
C MET A 145 -14.59 -13.85 11.95
N LEU A 146 -15.06 -14.44 10.84
CA LEU A 146 -16.44 -14.90 10.73
C LEU A 146 -16.78 -15.97 11.79
N LEU A 147 -15.86 -16.90 12.05
CA LEU A 147 -16.02 -17.91 13.11
C LEU A 147 -16.09 -17.26 14.50
N LEU A 148 -15.28 -16.24 14.75
CA LEU A 148 -15.30 -15.50 16.02
C LEU A 148 -16.63 -14.76 16.22
N GLU A 149 -17.14 -14.09 15.18
CA GLU A 149 -18.45 -13.42 15.22
C GLU A 149 -19.58 -14.41 15.54
N LEU A 150 -19.57 -15.59 14.90
CA LEU A 150 -20.53 -16.65 15.18
C LEU A 150 -20.42 -17.17 16.62
N TYR A 151 -19.20 -17.34 17.13
CA TYR A 151 -18.97 -17.77 18.50
C TYR A 151 -19.52 -16.74 19.51
N VAL A 152 -19.22 -15.46 19.30
CA VAL A 152 -19.71 -14.37 20.17
C VAL A 152 -21.24 -14.34 20.16
N LYS A 153 -21.87 -14.44 18.98
CA LYS A 153 -23.34 -14.46 18.86
C LYS A 153 -23.96 -15.63 19.62
N LYS A 154 -23.43 -16.85 19.45
CA LYS A 154 -23.92 -18.04 20.17
C LYS A 154 -23.74 -17.90 21.68
N LYS A 155 -22.65 -17.28 22.13
CA LYS A 155 -22.41 -17.03 23.56
C LYS A 155 -23.44 -16.07 24.15
N GLU A 156 -23.82 -15.01 23.43
CA GLU A 156 -24.87 -14.08 23.87
C GLU A 156 -26.26 -14.74 23.87
N GLU A 157 -26.58 -15.57 22.88
CA GLU A 157 -27.83 -16.35 22.84
C GLU A 157 -27.93 -17.31 24.05
N ALA A 158 -26.84 -18.00 24.38
CA ALA A 158 -26.78 -18.89 25.53
C ALA A 158 -26.97 -18.14 26.86
N LYS A 159 -26.37 -16.96 27.02
CA LYS A 159 -26.59 -16.11 28.21
C LYS A 159 -28.07 -15.72 28.34
N LEU A 160 -28.69 -15.30 27.25
CA LEU A 160 -30.10 -14.89 27.25
C LEU A 160 -31.02 -16.06 27.61
N PHE A 161 -30.69 -17.26 27.14
CA PHE A 161 -31.42 -18.48 27.49
C PHE A 161 -31.33 -18.82 28.98
N ILE A 162 -30.13 -18.72 29.57
CA ILE A 162 -29.92 -18.94 31.02
C ILE A 162 -30.73 -17.92 31.84
N VAL A 163 -30.72 -16.64 31.46
CA VAL A 163 -31.51 -15.60 32.14
C VAL A 163 -33.00 -15.92 32.10
N LYS A 164 -33.52 -16.38 30.95
CA LYS A 164 -34.93 -16.78 30.81
C LYS A 164 -35.27 -17.99 31.69
N LEU A 165 -34.43 -19.02 31.73
CA LEU A 165 -34.65 -20.17 32.60
C LEU A 165 -34.72 -19.77 34.08
N ASN A 166 -33.81 -18.91 34.52
CA ASN A 166 -33.80 -18.43 35.91
C ASN A 166 -35.01 -17.56 36.26
N SER A 167 -35.70 -16.97 35.28
CA SER A 167 -36.95 -16.21 35.52
C SER A 167 -38.21 -17.08 35.59
N LEU A 168 -38.10 -18.38 35.29
CA LEU A 168 -39.20 -19.35 35.32
C LEU A 168 -39.18 -20.26 36.57
N LEU A 169 -38.11 -20.16 37.38
CA LEU A 169 -37.92 -20.85 38.66
C LEU A 169 -38.15 -19.85 39.80
#